data_AF-A0A8J4R6W5-F1
#
_entry.id   AF-A0A8J4R6W5-F1
#
_cell.length_a   1.000
_cell.length_b   1.000
_cell.length_c   1.000
_cell.angle_alpha   90.00
_cell.angle_beta   90.00
_cell.angle_gamma   90.00
#
_symmetry.space_group_name_H-M   'P 1'
#
loop_
_entity.id
_entity.type
_entity.pdbx_description
1 polymer ?
#
loop_
_entity_poly.entity_id
_entity_poly.type
_entity_poly.pdbx_seq_one_letter_code
_entity_poly.pdbx_strand_id
1 'polypeptide(L)'
;MVRICMITLFLLATQLHWSFTHGSSDAVREAYIVYLGEAPQSKASATELHHNLLSSVVRDDHIAQQSRIYSYTKSFSAFAANLLPQEVQRLKENENVVSVFPSKMRKLHTTRSWDFLGMPQSVKRNHQIESNIIVGVVDTGVYIDAPSFNDKGLGPPPSKWKGTCQVKGNFSGCNK
;
A
#
# COMPACT_ATOMS: atom_id res chain seq x y z
N MET A 1 62.62 -17.48 -3.24
CA MET A 1 62.03 -17.10 -1.94
C MET A 1 61.45 -15.68 -1.90
N VAL A 2 62.05 -14.69 -2.58
CA VAL A 2 61.59 -13.28 -2.55
C VAL A 2 60.28 -13.02 -3.34
N ARG A 3 59.99 -13.81 -4.39
CA ARG A 3 58.79 -13.64 -5.24
C ARG A 3 57.46 -14.09 -4.60
N ILE A 4 57.50 -14.96 -3.59
CA ILE A 4 56.29 -15.47 -2.92
C ILE A 4 55.78 -14.47 -1.86
N CYS A 5 56.68 -13.64 -1.32
CA CYS A 5 56.36 -12.67 -0.27
C CYS A 5 55.59 -11.42 -0.78
N MET A 6 55.72 -11.08 -2.07
CA MET A 6 54.97 -9.93 -2.65
C MET A 6 53.51 -10.26 -3.01
N ILE A 7 53.18 -11.53 -3.25
CA ILE A 7 51.82 -11.94 -3.63
C ILE A 7 50.89 -11.99 -2.40
N THR A 8 51.42 -12.37 -1.24
CA THR A 8 50.66 -12.39 0.03
C THR A 8 50.35 -10.98 0.56
N LEU A 9 51.22 -9.99 0.28
CA LEU A 9 50.97 -8.60 0.70
C LEU A 9 49.85 -7.92 -0.10
N PHE A 10 49.66 -8.30 -1.37
CA PHE A 10 48.63 -7.71 -2.24
C PHE A 10 47.20 -8.22 -1.92
N LEU A 11 47.06 -9.47 -1.49
CA LEU A 11 45.77 -10.05 -1.10
C LEU A 11 45.21 -9.49 0.23
N LEU A 12 46.09 -9.06 1.13
CA LEU A 12 45.69 -8.37 2.37
C LEU A 12 45.25 -6.91 2.12
N ALA A 13 45.83 -6.23 1.13
CA ALA A 13 45.44 -4.87 0.77
C ALA A 13 44.04 -4.81 0.11
N THR A 14 43.63 -5.85 -0.61
CA THR A 14 42.28 -5.96 -1.19
C THR A 14 41.19 -6.31 -0.17
N GLN A 15 41.54 -6.90 0.98
CA GLN A 15 40.59 -7.16 2.08
C GLN A 15 40.28 -5.90 2.91
N LEU A 16 41.14 -4.87 2.85
CA LEU A 16 40.95 -3.60 3.56
C LEU A 16 40.25 -2.51 2.72
N HIS A 17 40.09 -2.70 1.41
CA HIS A 17 39.37 -1.74 0.55
C HIS A 17 37.88 -2.10 0.32
N TRP A 18 37.42 -3.31 0.66
CA TRP A 18 35.99 -3.64 0.52
C TRP A 18 35.11 -3.09 1.65
N SER A 19 35.69 -2.59 2.74
CA SER A 19 34.92 -2.19 3.93
C SER A 19 34.28 -0.80 3.87
N PHE A 20 34.38 -0.07 2.75
CA PHE A 20 33.87 1.31 2.66
C PHE A 20 33.17 1.61 1.35
N THR A 21 32.07 0.91 1.02
CA THR A 21 30.96 1.44 0.17
C THR A 21 29.68 0.58 0.30
N HIS A 22 29.32 0.18 1.52
CA HIS A 22 27.94 -0.19 1.83
C HIS A 22 27.44 0.81 2.87
N GLY A 23 26.76 1.86 2.43
CA GLY A 23 25.97 2.69 3.35
C GLY A 23 24.96 1.77 4.02
N SER A 24 25.03 1.63 5.34
CA SER A 24 24.11 0.77 6.07
C SER A 24 22.68 1.32 5.91
N SER A 25 21.78 0.47 5.40
CA SER A 25 20.34 0.72 5.34
C SER A 25 19.71 0.86 6.74
N ASP A 26 20.45 0.58 7.81
CA ASP A 26 19.94 0.53 9.19
C ASP A 26 19.41 1.86 9.72
N ALA A 27 19.74 2.97 9.07
CA ALA A 27 19.30 4.31 9.46
C ALA A 27 18.09 4.84 8.66
N VAL A 28 17.69 4.18 7.56
CA VAL A 28 16.61 4.66 6.70
C VAL A 28 15.29 4.00 7.11
N ARG A 29 14.27 4.83 7.38
CA ARG A 29 12.91 4.35 7.60
C ARG A 29 12.20 4.14 6.27
N GLU A 30 11.68 2.95 6.03
CA GLU A 30 10.89 2.64 4.84
C GLU A 30 9.44 2.28 5.23
N ALA A 31 8.50 2.40 4.29
CA ALA A 31 7.10 2.10 4.56
C ALA A 31 6.85 0.58 4.61
N TYR A 32 6.32 0.11 5.73
CA TYR A 32 5.87 -1.28 5.94
C TYR A 32 4.40 -1.33 6.31
N ILE A 33 3.78 -2.49 6.08
CA ILE A 33 2.44 -2.84 6.55
C ILE A 33 2.60 -3.92 7.62
N VAL A 34 2.01 -3.67 8.79
CA VAL A 34 1.95 -4.59 9.94
C VAL A 34 0.52 -5.09 10.07
N TYR A 35 0.32 -6.39 9.81
CA TYR A 35 -0.98 -7.05 9.84
C TYR A 35 -1.18 -7.77 11.18
N LEU A 36 -2.29 -7.48 11.86
CA LEU A 36 -2.62 -7.98 13.20
C LEU A 36 -3.80 -8.97 13.18
N GLY A 37 -4.38 -9.25 12.02
CA GLY A 37 -5.46 -10.24 11.89
C GLY A 37 -6.86 -9.64 11.80
N GLU A 38 -7.78 -10.21 12.57
CA GLU A 38 -9.22 -9.95 12.51
C GLU A 38 -9.58 -8.47 12.73
N ALA A 39 -10.77 -8.10 12.27
CA ALA A 39 -11.29 -6.77 12.47
C ALA A 39 -11.47 -6.47 13.98
N PRO A 40 -11.05 -5.30 14.46
CA PRO A 40 -11.20 -4.94 15.85
C PRO A 40 -12.66 -4.67 16.21
N GLN A 41 -13.05 -4.97 17.45
CA GLN A 41 -14.42 -4.71 17.94
C GLN A 41 -14.78 -3.22 17.97
N SER A 42 -13.78 -2.35 18.17
CA SER A 42 -14.00 -0.90 18.11
C SER A 42 -12.83 -0.16 17.46
N LYS A 43 -13.15 0.87 16.66
CA LYS A 43 -12.17 1.65 15.91
C LYS A 43 -11.23 2.48 16.79
N ALA A 44 -11.76 3.08 17.85
CA ALA A 44 -10.97 3.92 18.76
C ALA A 44 -9.92 3.06 19.48
N SER A 45 -10.34 1.94 20.07
CA SER A 45 -9.44 0.97 20.70
C SER A 45 -8.40 0.45 19.71
N ALA A 46 -8.79 0.13 18.47
CA ALA A 46 -7.85 -0.34 17.45
C ALA A 46 -6.75 0.67 17.13
N THR A 47 -7.11 1.96 17.00
CA THR A 47 -6.14 3.00 16.66
C THR A 47 -5.13 3.21 17.80
N GLU A 48 -5.61 3.14 19.03
CA GLU A 48 -4.77 3.19 20.23
C GLU A 48 -3.88 1.95 20.36
N LEU A 49 -4.41 0.75 20.13
CA LEU A 49 -3.63 -0.49 20.10
C LEU A 49 -2.51 -0.44 19.05
N HIS A 50 -2.80 0.06 17.84
CA HIS A 50 -1.78 0.23 16.81
C HIS A 50 -0.70 1.24 17.24
N HIS A 51 -1.10 2.35 17.86
CA HIS A 51 -0.16 3.35 18.35
C HIS A 51 0.73 2.78 19.46
N ASN A 52 0.13 2.09 20.44
CA ASN A 52 0.86 1.49 21.55
C ASN A 52 1.87 0.43 21.07
N LEU A 53 1.47 -0.42 20.13
CA LEU A 53 2.37 -1.40 19.53
C LEU A 53 3.52 -0.70 18.77
N LEU A 54 3.22 0.33 17.98
CA LEU A 54 4.24 1.11 17.28
C LEU A 54 5.20 1.83 18.23
N SER A 55 4.68 2.51 19.26
CA SER A 55 5.50 3.18 20.29
C SER A 55 6.38 2.20 21.05
N SER A 56 5.91 0.98 21.31
CA SER A 56 6.71 -0.05 21.99
C SER A 56 7.96 -0.48 21.21
N VAL A 57 7.86 -0.55 19.87
CA VAL A 57 8.98 -0.91 19.01
C VAL A 57 9.84 0.30 18.64
N VAL A 58 9.26 1.48 18.43
CA VAL A 58 10.05 2.68 18.14
C VAL A 58 10.80 3.17 19.38
N ARG A 59 10.26 2.93 20.59
CA ARG A 59 10.78 3.40 21.89
C ARG A 59 10.83 4.92 22.03
N ASP A 60 10.05 5.62 21.21
CA ASP A 60 9.86 7.07 21.25
C ASP A 60 8.46 7.36 20.70
N ASP A 61 7.60 7.98 21.52
CA ASP A 61 6.21 8.22 21.16
C ASP A 61 6.05 9.28 20.06
N HIS A 62 6.92 10.29 20.06
CA HIS A 62 6.91 11.34 19.05
C HIS A 62 7.29 10.78 17.68
N ILE A 63 8.35 9.96 17.64
CA ILE A 63 8.77 9.28 16.41
C ILE A 63 7.72 8.27 15.97
N ALA A 64 7.07 7.55 16.88
CA ALA A 64 5.98 6.63 16.55
C ALA A 64 4.79 7.36 15.91
N GLN A 65 4.36 8.48 16.50
CA GLN A 65 3.32 9.36 15.98
C GLN A 65 3.65 9.84 14.56
N GLN A 66 4.89 10.29 14.32
CA GLN A 66 5.36 10.77 13.01
C GLN A 66 5.54 9.66 11.99
N SER A 67 5.91 8.46 12.44
CA SER A 67 6.17 7.31 11.56
C SER A 67 4.89 6.66 11.07
N ARG A 68 3.76 6.83 11.77
CA ARG A 68 2.47 6.26 11.39
C ARG A 68 1.91 6.91 10.13
N ILE A 69 1.70 6.10 9.09
CA ILE A 69 1.08 6.51 7.83
C ILE A 69 -0.45 6.34 7.93
N TYR A 70 -0.92 5.18 8.39
CA TYR A 70 -2.35 4.86 8.43
C TYR A 70 -2.68 3.72 9.39
N SER A 71 -3.90 3.74 9.95
CA SER A 71 -4.47 2.64 10.74
C SER A 71 -5.69 2.03 10.05
N TYR A 72 -5.58 0.78 9.62
CA TYR A 72 -6.65 -0.03 9.04
C TYR A 72 -7.47 -0.67 10.16
N THR A 73 -8.75 -0.29 10.28
CA THR A 73 -9.59 -0.65 11.44
C THR A 73 -10.97 -1.18 11.07
N LYS A 74 -11.27 -1.32 9.78
CA LYS A 74 -12.62 -1.68 9.29
C LYS A 74 -12.74 -3.18 9.03
N SER A 75 -12.08 -3.67 7.99
CA SER A 75 -12.21 -5.06 7.54
C SER A 75 -11.20 -6.00 8.20
N PHE A 76 -10.14 -5.43 8.76
CA PHE A 76 -9.05 -6.13 9.43
C PHE A 76 -8.31 -5.14 10.33
N SER A 77 -7.49 -5.66 11.25
CA SER A 77 -6.61 -4.88 12.11
C SER A 77 -5.20 -4.84 11.49
N ALA A 78 -4.73 -3.65 11.14
CA ALA A 78 -3.38 -3.42 10.62
C ALA A 78 -2.99 -1.94 10.69
N PHE A 79 -1.70 -1.65 10.56
CA PHE A 79 -1.23 -0.28 10.33
C PHE A 79 -0.08 -0.22 9.33
N ALA A 80 0.08 0.94 8.69
CA ALA A 80 1.23 1.26 7.86
C ALA A 80 2.10 2.30 8.58
N ALA A 81 3.41 2.09 8.59
CA ALA A 81 4.37 2.99 9.23
C ALA A 81 5.74 2.97 8.54
N ASN A 82 6.48 4.08 8.67
CA ASN A 82 7.88 4.19 8.27
C ASN A 82 8.79 3.61 9.36
N LEU A 83 9.43 2.47 9.10
CA LEU A 83 10.15 1.68 10.11
C LEU A 83 11.60 1.46 9.73
N LEU A 84 12.48 1.41 10.74
CA LEU A 84 13.86 0.96 10.61
C LEU A 84 13.94 -0.58 10.54
N PRO A 85 14.98 -1.17 9.93
CA PRO A 85 15.13 -2.63 9.85
C PRO A 85 15.02 -3.36 11.20
N GLN A 86 15.60 -2.79 12.26
CA GLN A 86 15.53 -3.32 13.63
C GLN A 86 14.15 -3.19 14.29
N GLU A 87 13.32 -2.25 13.85
CA GLU A 87 11.92 -2.14 14.31
C GLU A 87 11.05 -3.19 13.61
N VAL A 88 11.27 -3.40 12.31
CA VAL A 88 10.63 -4.47 11.54
C VAL A 88 10.92 -5.84 12.15
N GLN A 89 12.17 -6.10 12.55
CA GLN A 89 12.53 -7.38 13.18
C GLN A 89 11.79 -7.59 14.51
N ARG A 90 11.74 -6.58 15.38
CA ARG A 90 11.00 -6.64 16.65
C ARG A 90 9.50 -6.84 16.46
N LEU A 91 8.91 -6.27 15.39
CA LEU A 91 7.51 -6.52 15.05
C LEU A 91 7.28 -7.94 14.56
N LYS A 92 8.20 -8.51 13.78
CA LYS A 92 8.10 -9.92 13.31
C LYS A 92 8.19 -10.93 14.46
N GLU A 93 8.89 -10.58 15.54
CA GLU A 93 9.04 -11.41 16.74
C GLU A 93 7.88 -11.23 17.74
N ASN A 94 7.00 -10.26 17.51
CA ASN A 94 5.89 -9.97 18.41
C ASN A 94 4.73 -10.96 18.18
N GLU A 95 4.31 -11.67 19.22
CA GLU A 95 3.24 -12.68 19.16
C GLU A 95 1.88 -12.12 18.73
N ASN A 96 1.64 -10.81 18.91
CA ASN A 96 0.40 -10.15 18.49
C ASN A 96 0.43 -9.70 17.02
N VAL A 97 1.53 -9.94 16.29
CA VAL A 97 1.69 -9.56 14.89
C VAL A 97 1.65 -10.80 14.02
N VAL A 98 0.72 -10.83 13.05
CA VAL A 98 0.57 -11.95 12.13
C VAL A 98 1.62 -11.89 11.01
N SER A 99 1.84 -10.71 10.42
CA SER A 99 2.88 -10.53 9.40
C SER A 99 3.32 -9.08 9.25
N VAL A 100 4.56 -8.90 8.79
CA VAL A 100 5.14 -7.59 8.46
C VAL A 100 5.75 -7.67 7.07
N PHE A 101 5.35 -6.78 6.16
CA PHE A 101 5.84 -6.76 4.78
C PHE A 101 5.99 -5.34 4.23
N PRO A 102 6.91 -5.10 3.28
CA PRO A 102 7.10 -3.77 2.70
C PRO A 102 5.84 -3.27 2.00
N SER A 103 5.51 -2.00 2.20
CA SER A 103 4.51 -1.30 1.40
C SER A 103 5.06 -1.08 -0.01
N LYS A 104 4.28 -1.43 -1.03
CA LYS A 104 4.72 -1.40 -2.43
C LYS A 104 3.76 -0.62 -3.30
N MET A 105 4.30 0.30 -4.09
CA MET A 105 3.58 0.91 -5.20
C MET A 105 3.36 -0.14 -6.29
N ARG A 106 2.10 -0.29 -6.74
CA ARG A 106 1.75 -1.17 -7.85
C ARG A 106 1.80 -0.38 -9.16
N LYS A 107 2.24 -1.05 -10.24
CA LYS A 107 2.28 -0.47 -11.58
C LYS A 107 0.99 -0.81 -12.33
N LEU A 108 0.53 0.12 -13.17
CA LEU A 108 -0.56 -0.15 -14.10
C LEU A 108 -0.13 -1.23 -15.10
N HIS A 109 -1.01 -2.19 -15.34
CA HIS A 109 -0.75 -3.29 -16.27
C HIS A 109 -1.08 -2.90 -17.73
N THR A 110 -2.09 -2.06 -17.92
CA THR A 110 -2.52 -1.59 -19.25
C THR A 110 -3.29 -0.28 -19.13
N THR A 111 -3.27 0.52 -20.19
CA THR A 111 -4.16 1.67 -20.40
C THR A 111 -5.19 1.40 -21.52
N ARG A 112 -5.13 0.23 -22.15
CA ARG A 112 -6.03 -0.20 -23.23
C ARG A 112 -6.80 -1.45 -22.82
N SER A 113 -7.59 -1.34 -21.75
CA SER A 113 -8.34 -2.47 -21.17
C SER A 113 -9.26 -3.15 -22.18
N TRP A 114 -9.88 -2.40 -23.09
CA TRP A 114 -10.79 -2.96 -24.10
C TRP A 114 -10.06 -3.88 -25.09
N ASP A 115 -8.92 -3.41 -25.64
CA ASP A 115 -8.06 -4.21 -26.50
C ASP A 115 -7.44 -5.39 -25.75
N PHE A 116 -6.99 -5.17 -24.51
CA PHE A 116 -6.39 -6.19 -23.66
C PHE A 116 -7.36 -7.35 -23.38
N LEU A 117 -8.64 -7.05 -23.17
CA LEU A 117 -9.68 -8.06 -22.95
C LEU A 117 -10.22 -8.66 -24.26
N GLY A 118 -9.82 -8.17 -25.42
CA GLY A 118 -10.32 -8.63 -26.72
C GLY A 118 -11.82 -8.37 -26.92
N MET A 119 -12.35 -7.30 -26.33
CA MET A 119 -13.79 -7.03 -26.33
C MET A 119 -14.26 -6.52 -27.70
N PRO A 120 -15.36 -7.05 -28.27
CA PRO A 120 -15.88 -6.59 -29.54
C PRO A 120 -16.45 -5.17 -29.42
N GLN A 121 -16.43 -4.40 -30.52
CA GLN A 121 -16.97 -3.04 -30.55
C GLN A 121 -18.51 -3.01 -30.40
N SER A 122 -19.19 -4.09 -30.78
CA SER A 122 -20.63 -4.24 -30.65
C SER A 122 -20.97 -5.52 -29.89
N VAL A 123 -21.91 -5.40 -28.95
CA VAL A 123 -22.42 -6.51 -28.15
C VAL A 123 -23.94 -6.39 -28.06
N LYS A 124 -24.65 -7.52 -28.17
CA LYS A 124 -26.08 -7.55 -27.89
C LYS A 124 -26.28 -7.39 -26.38
N ARG A 125 -26.84 -6.25 -25.98
CA ARG A 125 -27.05 -5.89 -24.57
C ARG A 125 -28.30 -6.54 -24.01
N ASN A 126 -28.26 -7.01 -22.77
CA ASN A 126 -29.45 -7.42 -22.01
C ASN A 126 -29.68 -6.48 -20.83
N HIS A 127 -30.50 -5.46 -21.05
CA HIS A 127 -30.78 -4.41 -20.05
C HIS A 127 -31.45 -4.92 -18.77
N GLN A 128 -32.12 -6.08 -18.79
CA GLN A 128 -32.71 -6.66 -17.58
C GLN A 128 -31.64 -7.17 -16.62
N ILE A 129 -30.50 -7.63 -17.14
CA ILE A 129 -29.38 -8.15 -16.35
C ILE A 129 -28.35 -7.05 -16.08
N GLU A 130 -28.11 -6.17 -17.06
CA GLU A 130 -27.05 -5.15 -17.02
C GLU A 130 -27.44 -3.85 -16.29
N SER A 131 -28.50 -3.89 -15.49
CA SER A 131 -28.99 -2.74 -14.71
C SER A 131 -28.87 -3.00 -13.22
N ASN A 132 -28.80 -1.94 -12.41
CA ASN A 132 -28.77 -2.03 -10.94
C ASN A 132 -27.57 -2.83 -10.36
N ILE A 133 -26.44 -2.82 -11.06
CA ILE A 133 -25.17 -3.43 -10.61
C ILE A 133 -24.26 -2.34 -10.04
N ILE A 134 -23.56 -2.65 -8.95
CA ILE A 134 -22.53 -1.79 -8.37
C ILE A 134 -21.18 -2.41 -8.71
N VAL A 135 -20.35 -1.70 -9.46
CA VAL A 135 -19.00 -2.12 -9.82
C VAL A 135 -18.00 -1.22 -9.09
N GLY A 136 -17.16 -1.81 -8.24
CA GLY A 136 -16.06 -1.11 -7.59
C GLY A 136 -14.81 -1.18 -8.47
N VAL A 137 -14.29 -0.02 -8.89
CA VAL A 137 -13.07 0.08 -9.70
C VAL A 137 -11.96 0.69 -8.84
N VAL A 138 -10.88 -0.07 -8.63
CA VAL A 138 -9.66 0.40 -7.94
C VAL A 138 -8.59 0.61 -8.99
N ASP A 139 -8.48 1.85 -9.46
CA ASP A 139 -7.57 2.28 -10.53
C ASP A 139 -7.10 3.72 -10.23
N THR A 140 -6.36 4.33 -11.14
CA THR A 140 -5.94 5.73 -11.12
C THR A 140 -7.09 6.73 -11.28
N GLY A 141 -8.29 6.27 -11.59
CA GLY A 141 -9.50 7.09 -11.69
C GLY A 141 -10.19 6.95 -13.04
N VAL A 142 -11.25 7.74 -13.22
CA VAL A 142 -12.06 7.80 -14.43
C VAL A 142 -12.17 9.26 -14.86
N TYR A 143 -12.08 9.52 -16.16
CA TYR A 143 -12.38 10.84 -16.70
C TYR A 143 -13.91 11.01 -16.79
N ILE A 144 -14.48 11.70 -15.80
CA ILE A 144 -15.93 11.80 -15.62
C ILE A 144 -16.64 12.54 -16.76
N ASP A 145 -15.95 13.45 -17.46
CA ASP A 145 -16.52 14.21 -18.58
C ASP A 145 -16.47 13.43 -19.91
N ALA A 146 -15.95 12.19 -19.92
CA ALA A 146 -15.94 11.39 -21.14
C ALA A 146 -17.39 11.05 -21.57
N PRO A 147 -17.72 11.06 -22.87
CA PRO A 147 -19.07 10.75 -23.36
C PRO A 147 -19.62 9.40 -22.87
N SER A 148 -18.76 8.41 -22.65
CA SER A 148 -19.13 7.08 -22.15
C SER A 148 -19.65 7.06 -20.70
N PHE A 149 -19.40 8.12 -19.92
CA PHE A 149 -19.88 8.28 -18.54
C PHE A 149 -21.01 9.30 -18.40
N ASN A 150 -21.58 9.75 -19.52
CA ASN A 150 -22.78 10.60 -19.52
C ASN A 150 -23.97 9.84 -18.93
N ASP A 151 -24.61 10.42 -17.91
CA ASP A 151 -25.74 9.85 -17.17
C ASP A 151 -27.11 10.13 -17.81
N LYS A 152 -27.16 10.88 -18.93
CA LYS A 152 -28.41 11.23 -19.60
C LYS A 152 -29.21 9.99 -19.99
N GLY A 153 -30.41 9.86 -19.43
CA GLY A 153 -31.32 8.74 -19.67
C GLY A 153 -31.12 7.56 -18.71
N LEU A 154 -30.18 7.64 -17.76
CA LEU A 154 -30.07 6.69 -16.67
C LEU A 154 -31.02 7.08 -15.52
N GLY A 155 -31.51 6.06 -14.81
CA GLY A 155 -32.27 6.24 -13.57
C GLY A 155 -31.36 6.54 -12.37
N PRO A 156 -31.94 6.69 -11.16
CA PRO A 156 -31.14 6.93 -9.96
C PRO A 156 -30.17 5.77 -9.68
N PRO A 157 -29.09 6.01 -8.90
CA PRO A 157 -28.21 4.94 -8.43
C PRO A 157 -28.98 3.78 -7.77
N PRO A 158 -28.46 2.53 -7.83
CA PRO A 158 -29.15 1.39 -7.26
C PRO A 158 -29.43 1.59 -5.77
N SER A 159 -30.63 1.27 -5.29
CA SER A 159 -31.04 1.51 -3.88
C SER A 159 -30.16 0.83 -2.83
N LYS A 160 -29.47 -0.25 -3.22
CA LYS A 160 -28.49 -0.96 -2.38
C LYS A 160 -27.13 -0.26 -2.28
N TRP A 161 -26.88 0.77 -3.09
CA TRP A 161 -25.64 1.55 -3.05
C TRP A 161 -25.67 2.48 -1.82
N LYS A 162 -24.68 2.31 -0.95
CA LYS A 162 -24.51 3.11 0.28
C LYS A 162 -23.33 4.08 0.19
N GLY A 163 -22.78 4.27 -1.01
CA GLY A 163 -21.68 5.20 -1.24
C GLY A 163 -22.16 6.65 -1.22
N THR A 164 -21.20 7.57 -1.27
CA THR A 164 -21.47 9.00 -1.42
C THR A 164 -20.47 9.60 -2.40
N CYS A 165 -20.88 10.64 -3.12
CA CYS A 165 -19.96 11.41 -3.91
C CYS A 165 -19.03 12.20 -2.99
N GLN A 166 -17.77 11.78 -2.90
CA GLN A 166 -16.78 12.43 -2.05
C GLN A 166 -15.93 13.40 -2.89
N VAL A 167 -16.31 14.68 -2.87
CA VAL A 167 -15.52 15.78 -3.43
C VAL A 167 -14.33 16.07 -2.51
N LYS A 168 -13.11 15.83 -2.99
CA LYS A 168 -11.85 16.07 -2.26
C LYS A 168 -10.73 16.49 -3.21
N GLY A 169 -9.89 17.43 -2.78
CA GLY A 169 -8.76 17.92 -3.58
C GLY A 169 -9.24 18.50 -4.91
N ASN A 170 -8.63 18.05 -6.02
CA ASN A 170 -8.94 18.52 -7.37
C ASN A 170 -10.10 17.77 -8.05
N PHE A 171 -10.80 16.88 -7.33
CA PHE A 171 -11.95 16.17 -7.87
C PHE A 171 -13.19 17.08 -7.85
N SER A 172 -13.77 17.39 -9.01
CA SER A 172 -14.80 18.41 -9.18
C SER A 172 -16.24 17.94 -8.93
N GLY A 173 -16.49 16.63 -8.90
CA GLY A 173 -17.84 16.09 -8.66
C GLY A 173 -18.05 14.70 -9.23
N CYS A 174 -19.27 14.18 -9.05
CA CYS A 174 -19.72 12.93 -9.64
C CYS A 174 -20.83 13.22 -10.66
N ASN A 175 -21.09 12.27 -11.55
CA ASN A 175 -22.31 12.25 -12.35
C ASN A 175 -23.55 12.26 -11.44
N LYS A 176 -24.65 12.82 -11.95
CA LYS A 176 -25.89 13.06 -11.23
C LYS A 176 -26.82 11.85 -11.25
#